data_AF-A0A4R6PV61-F1
#
_entry.id   AF-A0A4R6PV61-F1
#
_cell.length_a   1.000
_cell.length_b   1.000
_cell.length_c   1.000
_cell.angle_alpha   90.00
_cell.angle_beta   90.00
_cell.angle_gamma   90.00
#
_symmetry.space_group_name_H-M   'P 1'
#
loop_
_entity.id
_entity.type
_entity.pdbx_description
1 polymer ?
#
loop_
_entity_poly.entity_id
_entity_poly.type
_entity_poly.pdbx_seq_one_letter_code
_entity_poly.pdbx_strand_id
1 'polypeptide(L)'
;MVVLGPKGAGSITPAQFAEWVQRSGITLVPRSWHAVSKHLAVVEQDATWPESTEPMRVATVFRATGGKVTAALRMPDLDAALELAHICREMAASE
;
A
#
# COMPACT_ATOMS: atom_id res chain seq x y z
N MET A 1 8.44 -9.22 -0.54
CA MET A 1 7.14 -8.51 -0.52
C MET A 1 6.86 -7.94 -1.90
N VAL A 2 5.58 -7.81 -2.25
CA VAL A 2 5.16 -7.20 -3.51
C VAL A 2 4.85 -5.73 -3.28
N VAL A 3 5.40 -4.86 -4.12
CA VAL A 3 5.07 -3.43 -4.12
C VAL A 3 4.47 -3.04 -5.46
N LEU A 4 3.45 -2.18 -5.43
CA LEU A 4 2.89 -1.54 -6.61
C LEU A 4 2.86 -0.04 -6.37
N GLY A 5 3.31 0.72 -7.36
CA GLY A 5 3.19 2.17 -7.39
C GLY A 5 3.28 2.69 -8.82
N PRO A 6 3.48 4.00 -9.02
CA PRO A 6 3.46 4.63 -10.34
C PRO A 6 4.47 4.06 -11.35
N LYS A 7 5.56 3.46 -10.86
CA LYS A 7 6.61 2.83 -11.69
C LYS A 7 6.35 1.35 -11.99
N GLY A 8 5.17 0.84 -11.67
CA GLY A 8 4.78 -0.55 -11.86
C GLY A 8 4.89 -1.41 -10.60
N ALA A 9 4.67 -2.71 -10.78
CA ALA A 9 4.74 -3.71 -9.73
C ALA A 9 6.10 -4.41 -9.71
N GLY A 10 6.58 -4.77 -8.51
CA GLY A 10 7.82 -5.52 -8.35
C GLY A 10 7.87 -6.29 -7.05
N SER A 11 8.65 -7.38 -7.05
CA SER A 11 9.00 -8.11 -5.83
C SER A 11 10.32 -7.58 -5.29
N ILE A 12 10.31 -7.15 -4.03
CA ILE A 12 11.51 -6.67 -3.32
C ILE A 12 11.60 -7.33 -1.94
N THR A 13 12.80 -7.39 -1.40
CA THR A 13 13.00 -7.84 -0.01
C THR A 13 12.47 -6.79 0.98
N PRO A 14 12.11 -7.18 2.21
CA PRO A 14 11.74 -6.22 3.24
C PRO A 14 12.82 -5.18 3.53
N ALA A 15 14.10 -5.56 3.44
CA ALA A 15 15.23 -4.66 3.62
C ALA A 15 15.28 -3.58 2.52
N GLN A 16 15.13 -3.98 1.25
CA GLN A 16 15.04 -3.03 0.13
C GLN A 16 13.84 -2.09 0.24
N PHE A 17 12.72 -2.57 0.77
CA PHE A 17 11.56 -1.71 1.03
C PHE A 17 11.86 -0.68 2.12
N ALA A 18 12.44 -1.10 3.26
CA ALA A 18 12.82 -0.20 4.34
C ALA A 18 13.83 0.85 3.88
N GLU A 19 14.84 0.45 3.11
CA GLU A 19 15.81 1.35 2.50
C GLU A 19 15.15 2.35 1.55
N TRP A 20 14.19 1.91 0.73
CA TRP A 20 13.42 2.80 -0.13
C TRP A 20 12.61 3.82 0.67
N VAL A 21 11.92 3.39 1.74
CA VAL A 21 11.16 4.31 2.62
C VAL A 21 12.10 5.37 3.18
N GLN A 22 13.24 4.97 3.74
CA GLN A 22 14.24 5.90 4.30
C GLN A 22 14.77 6.89 3.26
N ARG A 23 15.16 6.40 2.08
CA ARG A 23 15.69 7.25 1.00
C ARG A 23 14.65 8.19 0.40
N SER A 24 13.39 7.75 0.31
CA SER A 24 12.32 8.55 -0.31
C SER A 24 11.96 9.79 0.50
N GLY A 25 12.22 9.79 1.81
CA GLY A 25 11.78 10.86 2.71
C GLY A 25 10.26 11.04 2.77
N ILE A 26 9.48 10.08 2.27
CA ILE A 26 8.03 10.18 2.23
C ILE A 26 7.46 10.19 3.65
N THR A 27 6.57 11.14 3.91
CA THR A 27 5.73 11.16 5.12
C THR A 27 4.34 10.65 4.74
N LEU A 28 3.82 9.70 5.53
CA LEU A 28 2.48 9.14 5.35
C LEU A 28 1.68 9.32 6.65
N VAL A 29 0.61 10.10 6.59
CA VAL A 29 -0.30 10.29 7.73
C VAL A 29 -1.59 9.49 7.47
N PRO A 30 -1.89 8.44 8.26
CA PRO A 30 -3.11 7.64 8.06
C PRO A 30 -4.36 8.46 8.37
N ARG A 31 -5.42 8.26 7.56
CA ARG A 31 -6.69 8.98 7.65
C ARG A 31 -7.87 8.07 7.95
N SER A 32 -8.01 6.99 7.20
CA SER A 32 -9.06 5.99 7.38
C SER A 32 -8.51 4.60 7.13
N TRP A 33 -9.12 3.61 7.79
CA TRP A 33 -8.73 2.20 7.73
C TRP A 33 -9.94 1.35 7.37
N HIS A 34 -9.78 0.48 6.38
CA HIS A 34 -10.83 -0.38 5.86
C HIS A 34 -10.34 -1.83 5.88
N ALA A 35 -10.88 -2.65 6.77
CA ALA A 35 -10.58 -4.08 6.78
C ALA A 35 -11.34 -4.77 5.63
N VAL A 36 -10.63 -5.46 4.75
CA VAL A 36 -11.21 -6.15 3.59
C VAL A 36 -11.29 -7.67 3.82
N SER A 37 -10.31 -8.23 4.52
CA SER A 37 -10.29 -9.62 4.97
C SER A 37 -9.35 -9.80 6.18
N LYS A 38 -9.19 -11.02 6.67
CA LYS A 38 -8.19 -11.37 7.70
C LYS A 38 -6.75 -11.00 7.32
N HIS A 39 -6.45 -10.87 6.03
CA HIS A 39 -5.11 -10.61 5.52
C HIS A 39 -5.00 -9.32 4.73
N LEU A 40 -6.11 -8.66 4.38
CA LEU A 40 -6.12 -7.48 3.52
C LEU A 40 -6.77 -6.30 4.24
N ALA A 41 -6.10 -5.15 4.19
CA ALA A 41 -6.63 -3.88 4.64
C ALA A 41 -6.26 -2.77 3.66
N VAL A 42 -7.12 -1.77 3.55
CA VAL A 42 -6.84 -0.53 2.81
C VAL A 42 -6.66 0.60 3.81
N VAL A 43 -5.59 1.37 3.66
CA VAL A 43 -5.33 2.54 4.47
C VAL A 43 -5.27 3.76 3.57
N GLU A 44 -6.17 4.69 3.80
CA GLU A 44 -6.14 6.01 3.17
C GLU A 44 -5.14 6.90 3.91
N GLN A 45 -4.31 7.64 3.18
CA GLN A 45 -3.16 8.34 3.71
C GLN A 45 -3.00 9.71 3.04
N ASP A 46 -2.66 10.74 3.81
CA ASP A 46 -2.06 11.95 3.27
C ASP A 46 -0.56 11.68 3.08
N ALA A 47 -0.09 11.75 1.83
CA ALA A 47 1.29 11.46 1.45
C ALA A 47 2.02 12.75 1.03
N THR A 48 3.15 13.02 1.69
CA THR A 48 4.00 14.18 1.38
C THR A 48 5.41 13.70 1.04
N TRP A 49 5.91 14.14 -0.10
CA TRP A 49 7.29 13.92 -0.52
C TRP A 49 8.14 15.15 -0.22
N PRO A 50 9.46 15.00 0.00
CA PRO A 50 10.35 16.14 0.31
C PRO A 50 10.27 17.28 -0.71
N GLU A 51 10.06 16.95 -1.99
CA GLU A 51 9.96 17.89 -3.10
C GLU A 51 8.53 18.46 -3.32
N SER A 52 7.53 17.99 -2.58
CA SER A 52 6.14 18.45 -2.71
C SER A 52 5.74 19.38 -1.57
N THR A 53 5.11 20.51 -1.90
CA THR A 53 4.57 21.44 -0.91
C THR A 53 3.20 21.04 -0.38
N GLU A 54 2.45 20.20 -1.11
CA GLU A 54 1.10 19.79 -0.74
C GLU A 54 1.01 18.27 -0.52
N PRO A 55 0.33 17.82 0.56
CA PRO A 55 0.00 16.42 0.73
C PRO A 55 -0.96 15.94 -0.36
N MET A 56 -0.65 14.78 -0.95
CA MET A 56 -1.54 14.09 -1.87
C MET A 56 -2.32 13.02 -1.12
N ARG A 57 -3.63 13.00 -1.29
CA ARG A 57 -4.47 11.92 -0.77
C ARG A 57 -4.26 10.67 -1.63
N VAL A 58 -3.89 9.56 -1.01
CA VAL A 58 -3.69 8.25 -1.65
C VAL A 58 -4.30 7.15 -0.79
N ALA A 59 -4.38 5.93 -1.31
CA ALA A 59 -4.68 4.77 -0.50
C ALA A 59 -3.76 3.59 -0.83
N THR A 60 -3.40 2.80 0.18
CA THR A 60 -2.52 1.64 0.02
C THR A 60 -3.24 0.38 0.49
N VAL A 61 -3.30 -0.63 -0.39
CA VAL A 61 -3.70 -2.00 -0.03
C VAL A 61 -2.51 -2.69 0.63
N PHE A 62 -2.69 -3.12 1.86
CA PHE A 62 -1.71 -3.93 2.59
C PHE A 62 -2.19 -5.36 2.71
N ARG A 63 -1.30 -6.30 2.35
CA ARG A 63 -1.45 -7.71 2.74
C ARG A 63 -0.56 -8.01 3.93
N ALA A 64 -1.10 -8.62 4.97
CA ALA A 64 -0.36 -9.06 6.13
C ALA A 64 -0.57 -10.55 6.45
N THR A 65 0.53 -11.25 6.70
CA THR A 65 0.56 -12.66 7.12
C THR A 65 1.55 -12.82 8.26
N GLY A 66 1.16 -13.50 9.34
CA GLY A 66 2.05 -13.74 10.49
C GLY A 66 2.56 -12.45 11.13
N GLY A 67 1.72 -11.41 11.20
CA GLY A 67 2.09 -10.10 11.76
C GLY A 67 3.03 -9.26 10.88
N LYS A 68 3.35 -9.70 9.66
CA LYS A 68 4.25 -9.00 8.74
C LYS A 68 3.52 -8.58 7.48
N VAL A 69 3.79 -7.36 7.03
CA VAL A 69 3.34 -6.88 5.72
C VAL A 69 4.10 -7.64 4.62
N THR A 70 3.36 -8.29 3.74
CA THR A 70 3.88 -9.06 2.60
C THR A 70 3.59 -8.39 1.25
N ALA A 71 2.66 -7.44 1.21
CA ALA A 71 2.44 -6.58 0.04
C ALA A 71 1.99 -5.17 0.45
N ALA A 72 2.37 -4.17 -0.35
CA ALA A 72 1.93 -2.78 -0.23
C ALA A 72 1.67 -2.22 -1.64
N LEU A 73 0.40 -2.08 -2.01
CA LEU A 73 -0.04 -1.69 -3.35
C LEU A 73 -0.71 -0.32 -3.28
N ARG A 74 0.01 0.74 -3.67
CA ARG A 74 -0.49 2.11 -3.57
C ARG A 74 -1.27 2.48 -4.82
N MET A 75 -2.48 3.00 -4.59
CA MET A 75 -3.39 3.51 -5.61
C MET A 75 -3.58 5.02 -5.46
N PRO A 76 -4.00 5.70 -6.55
CA PRO A 76 -4.22 7.15 -6.53
C PRO A 76 -5.27 7.61 -5.51
N ASP A 77 -6.27 6.78 -5.22
CA ASP A 77 -7.39 7.10 -4.34
C ASP A 77 -7.95 5.87 -3.62
N LEU A 78 -8.90 6.12 -2.72
CA LEU A 78 -9.54 5.10 -1.88
C LEU A 78 -10.37 4.11 -2.70
N ASP A 79 -11.13 4.58 -3.68
CA ASP A 79 -12.05 3.74 -4.46
C ASP A 79 -11.25 2.71 -5.28
N ALA A 80 -10.19 3.15 -5.96
CA ALA A 80 -9.29 2.28 -6.72
C ALA A 80 -8.58 1.27 -5.81
N ALA A 81 -8.23 1.66 -4.58
CA ALA A 81 -7.62 0.74 -3.61
C ALA A 81 -8.61 -0.31 -3.09
N LEU A 82 -9.86 0.08 -2.81
CA LEU A 82 -10.91 -0.85 -2.37
C LEU A 82 -11.26 -1.86 -3.47
N GLU A 83 -11.40 -1.39 -4.71
CA GLU A 83 -11.61 -2.27 -5.87
C GLU A 83 -10.48 -3.30 -6.02
N LEU A 84 -9.22 -2.84 -5.99
CA LEU A 84 -8.07 -3.73 -6.08
C LEU A 84 -8.02 -4.73 -4.92
N ALA A 85 -8.34 -4.29 -3.70
CA ALA A 85 -8.36 -5.16 -2.53
C ALA A 85 -9.44 -6.24 -2.63
N HIS A 86 -10.61 -5.93 -3.20
CA HIS A 86 -11.63 -6.92 -3.49
C HIS A 86 -11.18 -7.93 -4.54
N ILE A 87 -10.58 -7.47 -5.65
CA ILE A 87 -10.02 -8.37 -6.67
C ILE A 87 -8.97 -9.31 -6.05
N CYS A 88 -8.04 -8.76 -5.27
CA CYS A 88 -7.01 -9.54 -4.57
C CYS A 88 -7.60 -10.57 -3.61
N ARG A 89 -8.73 -10.25 -2.95
CA ARG A 89 -9.43 -11.18 -2.06
C ARG A 89 -10.02 -12.35 -2.84
N GLU A 90 -10.72 -12.07 -3.94
CA GLU A 90 -11.34 -13.11 -4.76
C GLU A 90 -10.28 -14.03 -5.40
N MET A 91 -9.19 -13.47 -5.92
CA MET A 91 -8.09 -14.26 -6.51
C MET A 91 -7.41 -15.16 -5.49
N ALA A 92 -7.25 -14.70 -4.24
CA ALA A 92 -6.66 -15.50 -3.17
C ALA A 92 -7.60 -16.61 -2.64
N ALA A 93 -8.88 -16.56 -2.96
CA ALA A 93 -9.85 -17.60 -2.59
C ALA A 93 -9.89 -18.75 -3.63
N SER A 94 -9.32 -18.53 -4.82
CA SER A 94 -9.32 -19.48 -5.94
C SER A 94 -8.03 -20.30 -6.09
N GLU A 95 -7.09 -20.20 -5.14
CA GLU A 95 -5.83 -20.96 -5.09
C GLU A 95 -5.79 -21.98 -3.94
#